data_AF-A0A7S2U6Y0-F1
#
_entry.id   AF-A0A7S2U6Y0-F1
#
_cell.length_a   1.000
_cell.length_b   1.000
_cell.length_c   1.000
_cell.angle_alpha   90.00
_cell.angle_beta   90.00
_cell.angle_gamma   90.00
#
_symmetry.space_group_name_H-M   'P 1'
#
loop_
_entity.id
_entity.type
_entity.pdbx_description
1 polymer ?
#
loop_
_entity_poly.entity_id
_entity_poly.type
_entity_poly.pdbx_seq_one_letter_code
_entity_poly.pdbx_strand_id
1 'polypeptide(L)'
;MMVAMKKWQLMLLLLTAPANAQTENNVCDFCADGSALDPAFSDVEIEVDGSSITCADYSDEVALFLDFCSNVDYKVTGSFCGCPDPVPCSFCADGSDFDAAFADVVVDTDDDTGENVTCADAAVSPEIVFQNSMDCPLNQIQAFISCGCPTAPEDPGTGLCSFCSDGSGLKDEFTDTEVVDQETGDTATCGQVALAFPFLEEELFCSIFQSVYSTQCGCSSDPSEPGCSFCADGSDPADGFEDVVAFVDDDGEDTTCADLAFGLPFLPVDDTTPEICTSLQFQTFASCGCSAPPTGVCTLCADGSAVPDESFELLPEATCGELSMSAAPSGPEECTAFQVTAGIYCGCDINAISTVENICRLCGGTNLLPEVSRQIQFEGDEETCGFAEFSANQNETCSSMQATYGPQCCSTVVSTTPSPSKMPSKSPTTTTGSTTPAPSTSSDESITDTIGSTTSAPSPSSGAILVKVGLPIFVAMVAAFFTL
;
A
#
# COMPACT_ATOMS: atom_id res chain seq x y z
N MET A 1 22.23 10.05 0.90
CA MET A 1 23.44 9.30 0.47
C MET A 1 23.44 7.82 0.89
N MET A 2 22.65 7.41 1.90
CA MET A 2 22.47 5.99 2.27
C MET A 2 21.78 5.12 1.19
N VAL A 3 20.94 5.72 0.34
CA VAL A 3 20.29 5.03 -0.81
C VAL A 3 21.30 4.58 -1.88
N ALA A 4 22.46 5.23 -1.98
CA ALA A 4 23.47 4.89 -2.99
C ALA A 4 24.38 3.72 -2.60
N MET A 5 24.48 3.37 -1.32
CA MET A 5 25.33 2.26 -0.84
C MET A 5 24.60 0.90 -0.85
N LYS A 6 23.28 0.86 -0.62
CA LYS A 6 22.48 -0.38 -0.72
C LYS A 6 22.39 -0.91 -2.17
N LYS A 7 22.33 -0.02 -3.18
CA LYS A 7 22.32 -0.41 -4.62
C LYS A 7 23.59 -1.13 -5.09
N TRP A 8 24.74 -0.90 -4.45
CA TRP A 8 26.01 -1.54 -4.83
C TRP A 8 26.23 -2.92 -4.21
N GLN A 9 25.62 -3.22 -3.05
CA GLN A 9 25.70 -4.53 -2.42
C GLN A 9 24.74 -5.57 -3.04
N LEU A 10 23.60 -5.12 -3.58
CA LEU A 10 22.64 -5.99 -4.28
C LEU A 10 23.14 -6.44 -5.67
N MET A 11 23.85 -5.56 -6.40
CA MET A 11 24.44 -5.89 -7.70
C MET A 11 25.62 -6.89 -7.63
N LEU A 12 26.31 -6.98 -6.49
CA LEU A 12 27.47 -7.87 -6.35
C LEU A 12 27.08 -9.31 -5.95
N LEU A 13 25.87 -9.51 -5.41
CA LEU A 13 25.36 -10.83 -5.01
C LEU A 13 24.76 -11.62 -6.19
N LEU A 14 24.30 -10.94 -7.25
CA LEU A 14 23.75 -11.56 -8.47
C LEU A 14 24.83 -12.12 -9.43
N LEU A 15 26.11 -11.85 -9.20
CA LEU A 15 27.20 -12.25 -10.11
C LEU A 15 27.95 -13.52 -9.71
N THR A 16 27.57 -14.22 -8.63
CA THR A 16 28.33 -15.40 -8.15
C THR A 16 27.51 -16.63 -7.71
N ALA A 17 26.31 -16.83 -8.26
CA ALA A 17 25.61 -18.12 -8.09
C ALA A 17 26.02 -19.11 -9.21
N PRO A 18 26.42 -20.36 -8.89
CA PRO A 18 26.87 -21.32 -9.90
C PRO A 18 25.69 -21.86 -10.71
N ALA A 19 25.82 -21.81 -12.03
CA ALA A 19 24.94 -22.47 -12.99
C ALA A 19 24.87 -23.98 -12.69
N ASN A 20 23.75 -24.43 -12.16
CA ASN A 20 23.41 -25.84 -12.08
C ASN A 20 22.21 -26.08 -13.00
N ALA A 21 22.50 -26.70 -14.13
CA ALA A 21 21.54 -27.05 -15.15
C ALA A 21 20.46 -27.99 -14.60
N GLN A 22 19.22 -27.52 -14.57
CA GLN A 22 18.07 -28.38 -14.82
C GLN A 22 17.53 -28.04 -16.20
N THR A 23 17.76 -28.95 -17.14
CA THR A 23 17.07 -29.04 -18.41
C THR A 23 15.66 -29.56 -18.15
N GLU A 24 14.72 -28.65 -17.94
CA GLU A 24 13.31 -28.90 -18.27
C GLU A 24 12.94 -27.95 -19.41
N ASN A 25 12.42 -28.53 -20.50
CA ASN A 25 12.05 -27.82 -21.71
C ASN A 25 10.80 -26.95 -21.43
N ASN A 26 10.98 -25.73 -20.94
CA ASN A 26 9.96 -24.71 -21.03
C ASN A 26 10.06 -24.08 -22.43
N VAL A 27 9.42 -24.73 -23.40
CA VAL A 27 9.14 -24.11 -24.69
C VAL A 27 8.01 -23.11 -24.41
N CYS A 28 8.33 -21.82 -24.41
CA CYS A 28 7.29 -20.80 -24.47
C CYS A 28 6.67 -20.90 -25.86
N ASP A 29 5.38 -21.19 -25.91
CA ASP A 29 4.64 -21.21 -27.15
C ASP A 29 4.42 -19.78 -27.65
N PHE A 30 4.76 -19.52 -28.92
CA PHE A 30 4.93 -18.17 -29.47
C PHE A 30 3.66 -17.56 -30.05
N CYS A 31 2.64 -18.36 -30.32
CA CYS A 31 1.34 -17.88 -30.75
C CYS A 31 0.43 -17.63 -29.54
N ALA A 32 -0.53 -16.70 -29.65
CA ALA A 32 -1.46 -16.34 -28.59
C ALA A 32 -2.31 -17.51 -28.06
N ASP A 33 -2.37 -18.61 -28.81
CA ASP A 33 -3.06 -19.86 -28.47
C ASP A 33 -2.15 -20.94 -27.87
N GLY A 34 -0.89 -20.62 -27.59
CA GLY A 34 0.06 -21.60 -27.11
C GLY A 34 0.51 -22.59 -28.19
N SER A 35 0.53 -22.20 -29.47
CA SER A 35 1.14 -23.00 -30.53
C SER A 35 2.55 -22.53 -30.90
N ALA A 36 3.37 -23.49 -31.36
CA ALA A 36 4.69 -23.20 -31.92
C ALA A 36 4.55 -22.54 -33.30
N LEU A 37 5.47 -21.61 -33.61
CA LEU A 37 5.58 -21.00 -34.94
C LEU A 37 5.60 -22.06 -36.04
N ASP A 38 4.80 -21.86 -37.09
CA ASP A 38 4.85 -22.74 -38.25
C ASP A 38 6.23 -22.58 -38.91
N PRO A 39 7.05 -23.65 -38.98
CA PRO A 39 8.40 -23.59 -39.53
C PRO A 39 8.42 -23.16 -41.01
N ALA A 40 7.28 -23.14 -41.71
CA ALA A 40 7.17 -22.54 -43.04
C ALA A 40 7.36 -21.01 -43.06
N PHE A 41 7.31 -20.34 -41.90
CA PHE A 41 7.40 -18.89 -41.78
C PHE A 41 8.68 -18.39 -41.09
N SER A 42 9.61 -19.28 -40.75
CA SER A 42 10.88 -18.92 -40.07
C SER A 42 11.67 -17.85 -40.82
N ASP A 43 11.61 -17.86 -42.15
CA ASP A 43 12.41 -17.02 -43.03
C ASP A 43 11.65 -15.75 -43.48
N VAL A 44 10.46 -15.48 -42.94
CA VAL A 44 9.70 -14.28 -43.28
C VAL A 44 10.31 -13.07 -42.58
N GLU A 45 10.77 -12.10 -43.37
CA GLU A 45 11.29 -10.81 -42.90
C GLU A 45 10.15 -9.86 -42.52
N ILE A 46 10.23 -9.29 -41.32
CA ILE A 46 9.32 -8.31 -40.75
C ILE A 46 10.11 -7.02 -40.56
N GLU A 47 9.54 -5.89 -40.97
CA GLU A 47 10.15 -4.57 -40.79
C GLU A 47 9.58 -3.91 -39.53
N VAL A 48 10.38 -3.80 -38.48
CA VAL A 48 10.04 -3.11 -37.22
C VAL A 48 10.95 -1.90 -37.08
N ASP A 49 10.37 -0.70 -37.01
CA ASP A 49 11.10 0.57 -36.91
C ASP A 49 12.22 0.77 -37.95
N GLY A 50 12.01 0.27 -39.17
CA GLY A 50 12.95 0.37 -40.28
C GLY A 50 14.11 -0.63 -40.23
N SER A 51 14.05 -1.62 -39.32
CA SER A 51 14.96 -2.77 -39.28
C SER A 51 14.22 -4.03 -39.70
N SER A 52 14.81 -4.81 -40.60
CA SER A 52 14.28 -6.09 -41.05
C SER A 52 14.78 -7.21 -40.15
N ILE A 53 13.87 -7.93 -39.49
CA ILE A 53 14.16 -9.09 -38.64
C ILE A 53 13.35 -10.29 -39.14
N THR A 54 13.92 -11.50 -39.14
CA THR A 54 13.14 -12.69 -39.52
C THR A 54 12.26 -13.15 -38.36
N CYS A 55 11.15 -13.85 -38.64
CA CYS A 55 10.31 -14.43 -37.60
C CYS A 55 11.10 -15.33 -36.63
N ALA A 56 12.13 -16.04 -37.11
CA ALA A 56 13.01 -16.86 -36.28
C ALA A 56 13.93 -16.01 -35.39
N ASP A 57 14.54 -14.94 -35.94
CA ASP A 57 15.40 -14.04 -35.17
C ASP A 57 14.59 -13.26 -34.12
N TYR A 58 13.36 -12.88 -34.45
CA TYR A 58 12.44 -12.22 -33.53
C TYR A 58 12.07 -13.13 -32.35
N SER A 59 11.83 -14.43 -32.60
CA SER A 59 11.55 -15.39 -31.53
C SER A 59 12.74 -15.59 -30.57
N ASP A 60 13.96 -15.59 -31.09
CA ASP A 60 15.18 -15.75 -30.30
C ASP A 60 15.52 -14.50 -29.48
N GLU A 61 15.30 -13.29 -30.03
CA GLU A 61 15.51 -12.03 -29.29
C GLU A 61 14.44 -11.78 -28.23
N VAL A 62 13.17 -12.10 -28.51
CA VAL A 62 12.07 -11.99 -27.55
C VAL A 62 12.23 -12.99 -26.40
N ALA A 63 12.65 -14.24 -26.67
CA ALA A 63 12.98 -15.21 -25.63
C ALA A 63 14.11 -14.75 -24.68
N LEU A 64 15.02 -13.90 -25.15
CA LEU A 64 16.11 -13.30 -24.35
C LEU A 64 15.65 -12.11 -23.49
N PHE A 65 14.54 -11.46 -23.84
CA PHE A 65 13.93 -10.37 -23.08
C PHE A 65 12.87 -10.88 -22.07
N LEU A 66 12.47 -12.14 -22.17
CA LEU A 66 11.33 -12.76 -21.48
C LEU A 66 11.71 -13.62 -20.25
N ASP A 67 12.70 -13.18 -19.45
CA ASP A 67 12.74 -13.52 -18.01
C ASP A 67 11.68 -12.73 -17.21
N PHE A 68 10.78 -12.04 -17.93
CA PHE A 68 9.76 -11.09 -17.49
C PHE A 68 8.31 -11.53 -17.85
N CYS A 69 8.10 -12.82 -18.16
CA CYS A 69 6.82 -13.36 -18.65
C CYS A 69 5.60 -13.24 -17.71
N SER A 70 5.75 -12.74 -16.49
CA SER A 70 4.59 -12.52 -15.60
C SER A 70 3.99 -11.12 -15.70
N ASN A 71 4.71 -10.09 -16.18
CA ASN A 71 4.35 -8.70 -15.86
C ASN A 71 4.26 -7.72 -17.05
N VAL A 72 4.36 -8.14 -18.31
CA VAL A 72 4.22 -7.19 -19.45
C VAL A 72 3.39 -7.76 -20.61
N ASP A 73 2.30 -7.07 -20.91
CA ASP A 73 1.31 -7.43 -21.92
C ASP A 73 1.71 -6.96 -23.34
N TYR A 74 2.85 -7.43 -23.85
CA TYR A 74 3.24 -7.25 -25.25
C TYR A 74 3.00 -8.55 -26.03
N LYS A 75 1.77 -8.77 -26.50
CA LYS A 75 1.46 -9.83 -27.48
C LYS A 75 1.55 -9.26 -28.90
N VAL A 76 2.29 -9.95 -29.78
CA VAL A 76 2.36 -9.58 -31.20
C VAL A 76 0.99 -9.85 -31.84
N THR A 77 0.24 -8.78 -32.10
CA THR A 77 -1.08 -8.88 -32.71
C THR A 77 -0.99 -8.82 -34.24
N GLY A 78 -1.37 -9.92 -34.89
CA GLY A 78 -1.61 -10.02 -36.32
C GLY A 78 -1.23 -11.40 -36.86
N SER A 79 -1.67 -11.73 -38.08
CA SER A 79 -1.37 -12.97 -38.82
C SER A 79 0.13 -13.10 -39.23
N PHE A 80 1.02 -12.50 -38.45
CA PHE A 80 2.45 -12.49 -38.68
C PHE A 80 3.03 -13.85 -38.28
N CYS A 81 3.90 -14.38 -39.14
CA CYS A 81 4.62 -15.62 -38.92
C CYS A 81 3.75 -16.91 -38.83
N GLY A 82 2.54 -16.90 -39.39
CA GLY A 82 1.70 -18.10 -39.49
C GLY A 82 0.94 -18.47 -38.21
N CYS A 83 0.96 -17.60 -37.19
CA CYS A 83 0.03 -17.74 -36.07
C CYS A 83 -1.41 -17.53 -36.56
N PRO A 84 -2.37 -18.38 -36.13
CA PRO A 84 -3.77 -18.13 -36.41
C PRO A 84 -4.16 -16.75 -35.83
N ASP A 85 -5.04 -16.03 -36.55
CA ASP A 85 -5.55 -14.76 -36.05
C ASP A 85 -6.17 -15.02 -34.66
N PRO A 86 -5.74 -14.28 -33.62
CA PRO A 86 -6.27 -14.48 -32.29
C PRO A 86 -7.78 -14.20 -32.32
N VAL A 87 -8.55 -15.12 -31.74
CA VAL A 87 -10.01 -15.00 -31.71
C VAL A 87 -10.35 -13.84 -30.77
N PRO A 88 -11.05 -12.79 -31.24
CA PRO A 88 -11.48 -11.71 -30.37
C PRO A 88 -12.41 -12.27 -29.30
N CYS A 89 -12.27 -11.77 -28.07
CA CYS A 89 -13.17 -12.10 -26.98
C CYS A 89 -14.59 -11.67 -27.35
N SER A 90 -15.56 -12.57 -27.19
CA SER A 90 -16.97 -12.19 -27.29
C SER A 90 -17.39 -11.47 -26.02
N PHE A 91 -18.17 -10.40 -26.16
CA PHE A 91 -18.67 -9.63 -25.01
C PHE A 91 -19.52 -10.47 -24.05
N CYS A 92 -20.43 -11.30 -24.58
CA CYS A 92 -21.07 -12.37 -23.81
C CYS A 92 -20.29 -13.69 -23.96
N ALA A 93 -20.18 -14.47 -22.89
CA ALA A 93 -19.40 -15.71 -22.87
C ALA A 93 -19.89 -16.77 -23.87
N ASP A 94 -21.19 -16.82 -24.14
CA ASP A 94 -21.80 -17.74 -25.11
C ASP A 94 -21.81 -17.21 -26.55
N GLY A 95 -21.21 -16.04 -26.79
CA GLY A 95 -21.18 -15.36 -28.07
C GLY A 95 -22.51 -14.74 -28.50
N SER A 96 -23.50 -14.67 -27.61
CA SER A 96 -24.76 -13.97 -27.89
C SER A 96 -24.61 -12.44 -27.80
N ASP A 97 -25.59 -11.73 -28.33
CA ASP A 97 -25.72 -10.28 -28.12
C ASP A 97 -26.29 -10.04 -26.71
N PHE A 98 -25.82 -8.98 -26.04
CA PHE A 98 -26.40 -8.53 -24.78
C PHE A 98 -27.82 -7.97 -24.99
N ASP A 99 -28.64 -7.92 -23.93
CA ASP A 99 -30.00 -7.40 -24.05
C ASP A 99 -29.96 -5.88 -24.28
N ALA A 100 -30.48 -5.44 -25.43
CA ALA A 100 -30.52 -4.03 -25.82
C ALA A 100 -31.24 -3.12 -24.81
N ALA A 101 -32.05 -3.66 -23.89
CA ALA A 101 -32.61 -2.92 -22.77
C ALA A 101 -31.53 -2.37 -21.81
N PHE A 102 -30.32 -2.95 -21.81
CA PHE A 102 -29.18 -2.56 -20.99
C PHE A 102 -28.15 -1.72 -21.75
N ALA A 103 -28.39 -1.37 -23.01
CA ALA A 103 -27.44 -0.65 -23.86
C ALA A 103 -26.90 0.64 -23.23
N ASP A 104 -27.76 1.40 -22.54
CA ASP A 104 -27.41 2.68 -21.91
C ASP A 104 -26.89 2.54 -20.46
N VAL A 105 -26.70 1.32 -19.96
CA VAL A 105 -26.18 1.08 -18.60
C VAL A 105 -24.69 1.43 -18.58
N VAL A 106 -24.30 2.32 -17.69
CA VAL A 106 -22.91 2.73 -17.49
C VAL A 106 -22.20 1.62 -16.73
N VAL A 107 -21.18 1.02 -17.35
CA VAL A 107 -20.36 -0.04 -16.76
C VAL A 107 -19.04 0.46 -16.20
N ASP A 108 -18.55 1.58 -16.73
CA ASP A 108 -17.31 2.19 -16.30
C ASP A 108 -17.37 3.71 -16.52
N THR A 109 -16.48 4.46 -15.88
CA THR A 109 -16.27 5.89 -16.15
C THR A 109 -14.79 6.08 -16.33
N ASP A 110 -14.37 6.43 -17.54
CA ASP A 110 -12.96 6.67 -17.84
C ASP A 110 -12.44 7.80 -16.93
N ASP A 111 -11.47 7.50 -16.07
CA ASP A 111 -11.00 8.42 -15.02
C ASP A 111 -10.32 9.66 -15.60
N ASP A 112 -9.71 9.56 -16.79
CA ASP A 112 -9.01 10.65 -17.46
C ASP A 112 -9.97 11.64 -18.12
N THR A 113 -11.03 11.13 -18.72
CA THR A 113 -11.98 11.91 -19.54
C THR A 113 -13.28 12.23 -18.79
N GLY A 114 -13.61 11.46 -17.76
CA GLY A 114 -14.90 11.45 -17.08
C GLY A 114 -16.05 10.97 -17.98
N GLU A 115 -15.75 10.34 -19.12
CA GLU A 115 -16.78 9.82 -20.02
C GLU A 115 -17.32 8.48 -19.49
N ASN A 116 -18.63 8.37 -19.41
CA ASN A 116 -19.29 7.13 -19.04
C ASN A 116 -19.19 6.12 -20.18
N VAL A 117 -18.62 4.96 -19.92
CA VAL A 117 -18.63 3.81 -20.84
C VAL A 117 -19.91 3.03 -20.61
N THR A 118 -20.78 2.94 -21.62
CA THR A 118 -22.02 2.15 -21.54
C THR A 118 -21.80 0.70 -21.98
N CYS A 119 -22.75 -0.20 -21.68
CA CYS A 119 -22.74 -1.57 -22.21
C CYS A 119 -22.68 -1.60 -23.74
N ALA A 120 -23.36 -0.66 -24.42
CA ALA A 120 -23.25 -0.54 -25.86
C ALA A 120 -21.84 -0.14 -26.28
N ASP A 121 -21.24 0.85 -25.61
CA ASP A 121 -19.87 1.30 -25.91
C ASP A 121 -18.86 0.18 -25.65
N ALA A 122 -18.95 -0.54 -24.52
CA ALA A 122 -18.09 -1.66 -24.19
C ALA A 122 -18.22 -2.82 -25.20
N ALA A 123 -19.42 -3.09 -25.71
CA ALA A 123 -19.64 -4.13 -26.72
C ALA A 123 -19.10 -3.78 -28.12
N VAL A 124 -18.93 -2.50 -28.45
CA VAL A 124 -18.32 -2.04 -29.71
C VAL A 124 -16.90 -1.51 -29.56
N SER A 125 -16.41 -1.32 -28.33
CA SER A 125 -15.08 -0.80 -28.07
C SER A 125 -14.06 -1.79 -28.63
N PRO A 126 -13.24 -1.37 -29.60
CA PRO A 126 -12.34 -2.26 -30.31
C PRO A 126 -10.99 -2.43 -29.59
N GLU A 127 -10.92 -2.19 -28.28
CA GLU A 127 -9.80 -2.76 -27.53
C GLU A 127 -9.90 -4.27 -27.71
N ILE A 128 -8.99 -4.80 -28.52
CA ILE A 128 -9.05 -6.18 -28.98
C ILE A 128 -8.62 -7.05 -27.83
N VAL A 129 -9.50 -7.20 -26.85
CA VAL A 129 -9.35 -8.20 -25.80
C VAL A 129 -9.48 -9.54 -26.48
N PHE A 130 -8.44 -10.34 -26.43
CA PHE A 130 -8.43 -11.65 -27.06
C PHE A 130 -9.07 -12.70 -26.15
N GLN A 131 -9.61 -13.77 -26.73
CA GLN A 131 -10.26 -14.84 -25.96
C GLN A 131 -9.35 -15.49 -24.91
N ASN A 132 -8.04 -15.41 -25.10
CA ASN A 132 -7.02 -15.90 -24.19
C ASN A 132 -6.39 -14.78 -23.33
N SER A 133 -6.97 -13.58 -23.31
CA SER A 133 -6.60 -12.52 -22.37
C SER A 133 -7.32 -12.70 -21.04
N MET A 134 -6.70 -12.27 -19.95
CA MET A 134 -7.31 -12.22 -18.63
C MET A 134 -8.48 -11.24 -18.57
N ASP A 135 -8.43 -10.18 -19.37
CA ASP A 135 -9.52 -9.20 -19.42
C ASP A 135 -10.77 -9.76 -20.10
N CYS A 136 -10.63 -10.86 -20.87
CA CYS A 136 -11.77 -11.45 -21.56
C CYS A 136 -12.82 -11.98 -20.57
N PRO A 137 -12.48 -12.90 -19.65
CA PRO A 137 -13.45 -13.34 -18.67
C PRO A 137 -13.92 -12.21 -17.74
N LEU A 138 -13.05 -11.28 -17.33
CA LEU A 138 -13.46 -10.14 -16.50
C LEU A 138 -14.52 -9.29 -17.19
N ASN A 139 -14.32 -8.97 -18.47
CA ASN A 139 -15.31 -8.25 -19.28
C ASN A 139 -16.59 -9.06 -19.48
N GLN A 140 -16.50 -10.38 -19.66
CA GLN A 140 -17.68 -11.25 -19.78
C GLN A 140 -18.47 -11.36 -18.48
N ILE A 141 -17.82 -11.33 -17.32
CA ILE A 141 -18.47 -11.27 -16.00
C ILE A 141 -19.19 -9.94 -15.85
N GLN A 142 -18.51 -8.81 -16.14
CA GLN A 142 -19.12 -7.49 -16.09
C GLN A 142 -20.32 -7.40 -17.04
N ALA A 143 -20.20 -7.96 -18.24
CA ALA A 143 -21.29 -8.01 -19.21
C ALA A 143 -22.46 -8.90 -18.74
N PHE A 144 -22.20 -10.01 -18.07
CA PHE A 144 -23.21 -10.86 -17.44
C PHE A 144 -23.94 -10.14 -16.31
N ILE A 145 -23.19 -9.47 -15.43
CA ILE A 145 -23.72 -8.80 -14.25
C ILE A 145 -24.52 -7.54 -14.62
N SER A 146 -23.94 -6.69 -15.47
CA SER A 146 -24.39 -5.32 -15.68
C SER A 146 -25.12 -5.11 -17.01
N CYS A 147 -24.80 -5.93 -18.03
CA CYS A 147 -25.31 -5.75 -19.39
C CYS A 147 -26.34 -6.79 -19.82
N GLY A 148 -26.72 -7.70 -18.92
CA GLY A 148 -27.76 -8.69 -19.18
C GLY A 148 -27.34 -9.76 -20.19
N CYS A 149 -26.06 -10.09 -20.28
CA CYS A 149 -25.65 -11.31 -20.99
C CYS A 149 -26.32 -12.52 -20.31
N PRO A 150 -26.84 -13.50 -21.08
CA PRO A 150 -27.69 -14.56 -20.54
C PRO A 150 -26.91 -15.67 -19.81
N THR A 151 -25.61 -15.78 -20.07
CA THR A 151 -24.77 -16.87 -19.61
C THR A 151 -23.51 -16.31 -18.96
N ALA A 152 -23.24 -16.70 -17.71
CA ALA A 152 -21.98 -16.40 -17.05
C ALA A 152 -20.84 -17.15 -17.75
N PRO A 153 -19.61 -16.59 -17.78
CA PRO A 153 -18.46 -17.32 -18.28
C PRO A 153 -18.27 -18.62 -17.50
N GLU A 154 -17.86 -19.68 -18.22
CA GLU A 154 -17.49 -20.93 -17.57
C GLU A 154 -16.24 -20.69 -16.71
N ASP A 155 -16.24 -21.22 -15.49
CA ASP A 155 -15.05 -21.23 -14.64
C ASP A 155 -13.89 -21.85 -15.45
N PRO A 156 -12.76 -21.14 -15.61
CA PRO A 156 -11.62 -21.65 -16.37
C PRO A 156 -11.06 -22.95 -15.79
N GLY A 157 -11.47 -23.34 -14.57
CA GLY A 157 -11.11 -24.61 -13.93
C GLY A 157 -9.65 -24.65 -13.49
N THR A 158 -8.93 -23.54 -13.68
CA THR A 158 -7.54 -23.30 -13.29
C THR A 158 -7.43 -22.23 -12.20
N GLY A 159 -8.54 -21.64 -11.77
CA GLY A 159 -8.55 -20.59 -10.76
C GLY A 159 -7.83 -21.06 -9.49
N LEU A 160 -6.80 -20.32 -9.10
CA LEU A 160 -6.05 -20.57 -7.86
C LEU A 160 -6.93 -20.36 -6.62
N CYS A 161 -8.09 -19.74 -6.79
CA CYS A 161 -8.86 -19.15 -5.72
C CYS A 161 -10.29 -19.67 -5.68
N SER A 162 -10.64 -20.19 -4.51
CA SER A 162 -12.01 -20.58 -4.16
C SER A 162 -12.71 -19.43 -3.45
N PHE A 163 -14.04 -19.37 -3.51
CA PHE A 163 -14.79 -18.30 -2.83
C PHE A 163 -14.64 -18.34 -1.31
N CYS A 164 -14.70 -19.54 -0.72
CA CYS A 164 -14.38 -19.75 0.69
C CYS A 164 -12.98 -20.37 0.82
N SER A 165 -12.24 -20.00 1.86
CA SER A 165 -10.88 -20.49 2.13
C SER A 165 -10.78 -22.01 2.31
N ASP A 166 -11.89 -22.67 2.70
CA ASP A 166 -11.99 -24.13 2.81
C ASP A 166 -12.21 -24.84 1.46
N GLY A 167 -12.22 -24.10 0.35
CA GLY A 167 -12.52 -24.61 -0.99
C GLY A 167 -14.01 -24.79 -1.26
N SER A 168 -14.89 -24.47 -0.31
CA SER A 168 -16.33 -24.54 -0.54
C SER A 168 -16.80 -23.38 -1.42
N GLY A 169 -17.82 -23.64 -2.25
CA GLY A 169 -18.48 -22.61 -3.03
C GLY A 169 -19.45 -21.79 -2.16
N LEU A 170 -19.91 -20.66 -2.72
CA LEU A 170 -20.99 -19.87 -2.13
C LEU A 170 -22.25 -20.75 -1.94
N LYS A 171 -22.83 -20.74 -0.74
CA LYS A 171 -24.09 -21.45 -0.49
C LYS A 171 -25.25 -20.66 -1.08
N ASP A 172 -26.20 -21.37 -1.71
CA ASP A 172 -27.38 -20.77 -2.36
C ASP A 172 -28.14 -19.76 -1.50
N GLU A 173 -28.18 -19.95 -0.17
CA GLU A 173 -28.89 -19.08 0.75
C GLU A 173 -28.24 -17.69 0.94
N PHE A 174 -26.99 -17.53 0.52
CA PHE A 174 -26.27 -16.25 0.53
C PHE A 174 -26.15 -15.61 -0.85
N THR A 175 -26.55 -16.28 -1.93
CA THR A 175 -26.40 -15.78 -3.31
C THR A 175 -26.97 -14.38 -3.52
N ASP A 176 -28.11 -14.09 -2.90
CA ASP A 176 -28.80 -12.81 -3.00
C ASP A 176 -28.46 -11.83 -1.87
N THR A 177 -27.51 -12.16 -0.98
CA THR A 177 -27.08 -11.27 0.10
C THR A 177 -26.30 -10.10 -0.49
N GLU A 178 -26.76 -8.88 -0.21
CA GLU A 178 -26.07 -7.64 -0.61
C GLU A 178 -24.84 -7.41 0.28
N VAL A 179 -23.72 -7.14 -0.36
CA VAL A 179 -22.48 -6.63 0.22
C VAL A 179 -22.31 -5.19 -0.26
N VAL A 180 -21.93 -4.30 0.65
CA VAL A 180 -21.76 -2.87 0.36
C VAL A 180 -20.27 -2.58 0.37
N ASP A 181 -19.77 -2.05 -0.74
CA ASP A 181 -18.44 -1.48 -0.83
C ASP A 181 -18.39 -0.22 0.06
N GLN A 182 -17.49 -0.21 1.04
CA GLN A 182 -17.48 0.86 2.05
C GLN A 182 -16.97 2.19 1.50
N GLU A 183 -16.17 2.16 0.44
CA GLU A 183 -15.54 3.34 -0.15
C GLU A 183 -16.48 4.03 -1.12
N THR A 184 -17.06 3.26 -2.04
CA THR A 184 -17.92 3.75 -3.12
C THR A 184 -19.40 3.82 -2.71
N GLY A 185 -19.80 3.01 -1.72
CA GLY A 185 -21.21 2.78 -1.37
C GLY A 185 -21.96 1.92 -2.39
N ASP A 186 -21.27 1.38 -3.39
CA ASP A 186 -21.83 0.48 -4.38
C ASP A 186 -22.21 -0.85 -3.71
N THR A 187 -23.23 -1.52 -4.23
CA THR A 187 -23.74 -2.78 -3.66
C THR A 187 -23.59 -3.90 -4.67
N ALA A 188 -22.98 -5.02 -4.29
CA ALA A 188 -22.99 -6.25 -5.09
C ALA A 188 -23.70 -7.36 -4.32
N THR A 189 -24.17 -8.41 -4.99
CA THR A 189 -24.60 -9.62 -4.29
C THR A 189 -23.42 -10.57 -4.11
N CYS A 190 -23.43 -11.37 -3.05
CA CYS A 190 -22.42 -12.43 -2.87
C CYS A 190 -22.33 -13.36 -4.09
N GLY A 191 -23.44 -13.61 -4.79
CA GLY A 191 -23.45 -14.37 -6.04
C GLY A 191 -22.65 -13.71 -7.15
N GLN A 192 -22.80 -12.39 -7.31
CA GLN A 192 -22.01 -11.61 -8.27
C GLN A 192 -20.52 -11.62 -7.90
N VAL A 193 -20.20 -11.43 -6.62
CA VAL A 193 -18.82 -11.46 -6.14
C VAL A 193 -18.20 -12.85 -6.35
N ALA A 194 -18.91 -13.92 -6.01
CA ALA A 194 -18.42 -15.29 -6.16
C ALA A 194 -18.12 -15.68 -7.61
N LEU A 195 -18.79 -15.06 -8.59
CA LEU A 195 -18.49 -15.26 -10.01
C LEU A 195 -17.16 -14.65 -10.43
N ALA A 196 -16.68 -13.60 -9.75
CA ALA A 196 -15.40 -12.95 -10.06
C ALA A 196 -14.17 -13.69 -9.49
N PHE A 197 -14.35 -14.49 -8.43
CA PHE A 197 -13.26 -15.14 -7.70
C PHE A 197 -12.36 -16.08 -8.52
N PRO A 198 -12.87 -16.94 -9.42
CA PRO A 198 -12.03 -17.83 -10.21
C PRO A 198 -11.03 -17.11 -11.12
N PHE A 199 -11.20 -15.80 -11.31
CA PHE A 199 -10.40 -14.95 -12.18
C PHE A 199 -9.39 -14.12 -11.42
N LEU A 200 -9.35 -14.23 -10.09
CA LEU A 200 -8.26 -13.69 -9.29
C LEU A 200 -7.06 -14.63 -9.41
N GLU A 201 -5.97 -14.14 -10.02
CA GLU A 201 -4.77 -14.95 -10.26
C GLU A 201 -3.75 -14.84 -9.12
N GLU A 202 -3.78 -13.75 -8.34
CA GLU A 202 -2.85 -13.58 -7.23
C GLU A 202 -3.42 -14.09 -5.93
N GLU A 203 -2.66 -14.97 -5.27
CA GLU A 203 -2.99 -15.54 -3.96
C GLU A 203 -3.30 -14.46 -2.91
N LEU A 204 -2.60 -13.31 -2.99
CA LEU A 204 -2.87 -12.18 -2.11
C LEU A 204 -4.26 -11.60 -2.34
N PHE A 205 -4.63 -11.26 -3.58
CA PHE A 205 -5.98 -10.77 -3.88
C PHE A 205 -7.03 -11.77 -3.42
N CYS A 206 -6.78 -13.06 -3.61
CA CYS A 206 -7.70 -14.08 -3.15
C CYS A 206 -7.87 -14.09 -1.64
N SER A 207 -6.78 -13.98 -0.87
CA SER A 207 -6.86 -13.90 0.58
C SER A 207 -7.61 -12.64 1.05
N ILE A 208 -7.40 -11.50 0.40
CA ILE A 208 -8.10 -10.23 0.69
C ILE A 208 -9.59 -10.36 0.35
N PHE A 209 -9.93 -10.78 -0.86
CA PHE A 209 -11.33 -10.92 -1.27
C PHE A 209 -12.06 -11.99 -0.44
N GLN A 210 -11.43 -13.14 -0.19
CA GLN A 210 -11.98 -14.17 0.70
C GLN A 210 -12.25 -13.56 2.07
N SER A 211 -11.30 -12.87 2.69
CA SER A 211 -11.47 -12.38 4.04
C SER A 211 -12.55 -11.28 4.17
N VAL A 212 -12.66 -10.37 3.20
CA VAL A 212 -13.68 -9.31 3.18
C VAL A 212 -15.09 -9.86 2.96
N TYR A 213 -15.26 -10.77 2.00
CA TYR A 213 -16.58 -11.21 1.56
C TYR A 213 -17.04 -12.52 2.19
N SER A 214 -16.13 -13.42 2.57
CA SER A 214 -16.49 -14.77 3.05
C SER A 214 -17.40 -14.73 4.28
N THR A 215 -17.15 -13.82 5.22
CA THR A 215 -17.94 -13.71 6.45
C THR A 215 -19.35 -13.18 6.19
N GLN A 216 -19.49 -12.17 5.32
CA GLN A 216 -20.78 -11.61 4.91
C GLN A 216 -21.58 -12.59 4.05
N CYS A 217 -20.88 -13.39 3.26
CA CYS A 217 -21.43 -14.34 2.31
C CYS A 217 -21.54 -15.79 2.84
N GLY A 218 -21.42 -15.98 4.16
CA GLY A 218 -21.77 -17.24 4.82
C GLY A 218 -20.82 -18.40 4.58
N CYS A 219 -19.59 -18.12 4.13
CA CYS A 219 -18.50 -19.05 4.28
C CYS A 219 -18.34 -19.36 5.75
N SER A 220 -18.11 -20.62 6.07
CA SER A 220 -17.76 -20.97 7.44
C SER A 220 -16.43 -20.30 7.68
N SER A 221 -16.39 -19.30 8.55
CA SER A 221 -15.14 -18.79 9.10
C SER A 221 -14.52 -19.96 9.87
N ASP A 222 -13.82 -20.87 9.17
CA ASP A 222 -12.68 -21.48 9.80
C ASP A 222 -11.85 -20.27 10.27
N PRO A 223 -11.39 -20.23 11.52
CA PRO A 223 -10.53 -19.16 11.97
C PRO A 223 -9.25 -19.29 11.16
N SER A 224 -9.27 -18.71 9.96
CA SER A 224 -8.12 -18.35 9.16
C SER A 224 -7.11 -17.80 10.14
N GLU A 225 -5.90 -18.32 10.06
CA GLU A 225 -4.83 -18.03 11.00
C GLU A 225 -4.87 -16.55 11.37
N PRO A 226 -4.83 -16.21 12.67
CA PRO A 226 -5.12 -14.88 13.14
C PRO A 226 -4.22 -13.91 12.37
N GLY A 227 -4.80 -13.12 11.47
CA GLY A 227 -4.10 -12.07 10.74
C GLY A 227 -3.43 -11.10 11.70
N CYS A 228 -2.70 -10.12 11.17
CA CYS A 228 -2.12 -9.09 12.02
C CYS A 228 -3.25 -8.38 12.79
N SER A 229 -3.21 -8.42 14.12
CA SER A 229 -4.12 -7.57 14.90
C SER A 229 -3.74 -6.11 14.69
N PHE A 230 -4.71 -5.20 14.75
CA PHE A 230 -4.46 -3.77 14.56
C PHE A 230 -3.46 -3.23 15.58
N CYS A 231 -3.75 -3.41 16.87
CA CYS A 231 -2.79 -3.20 17.95
C CYS A 231 -2.11 -4.51 18.33
N ALA A 232 -0.87 -4.44 18.81
CA ALA A 232 -0.10 -5.63 19.21
C ALA A 232 -0.72 -6.42 20.39
N ASP A 233 -1.54 -5.77 21.21
CA ASP A 233 -2.30 -6.41 22.30
C ASP A 233 -3.64 -7.00 21.85
N GLY A 234 -3.97 -6.90 20.56
CA GLY A 234 -5.23 -7.35 19.98
C GLY A 234 -6.39 -6.37 20.16
N SER A 235 -6.15 -5.16 20.66
CA SER A 235 -7.18 -4.12 20.74
C SER A 235 -7.45 -3.45 19.39
N ASP A 236 -8.67 -2.93 19.27
CA ASP A 236 -9.12 -2.09 18.16
C ASP A 236 -8.52 -0.67 18.27
N PRO A 237 -8.48 0.13 17.17
CA PRO A 237 -8.12 1.54 17.25
C PRO A 237 -8.92 2.28 18.32
N ALA A 238 -8.29 3.25 18.99
CA ALA A 238 -9.01 4.11 19.92
C ALA A 238 -10.04 4.96 19.16
N ASP A 239 -11.23 5.16 19.74
CA ASP A 239 -12.27 6.02 19.16
C ASP A 239 -11.71 7.42 18.80
N GLY A 240 -12.00 7.90 17.60
CA GLY A 240 -11.59 9.23 17.12
C GLY A 240 -10.25 9.29 16.40
N PHE A 241 -9.67 8.13 16.05
CA PHE A 241 -8.45 8.02 15.24
C PHE A 241 -8.72 7.54 13.81
N GLU A 242 -9.96 7.27 13.44
CA GLU A 242 -10.33 6.67 12.15
C GLU A 242 -9.79 7.49 10.96
N ASP A 243 -9.93 8.82 11.01
CA ASP A 243 -9.49 9.73 9.95
C ASP A 243 -8.02 10.21 10.10
N VAL A 244 -7.25 9.64 11.04
CA VAL A 244 -5.85 10.03 11.23
C VAL A 244 -5.01 9.35 10.16
N VAL A 245 -4.23 10.16 9.42
CA VAL A 245 -3.26 9.66 8.43
C VAL A 245 -2.16 8.90 9.17
N ALA A 246 -2.09 7.60 8.93
CA ALA A 246 -1.07 6.72 9.49
C ALA A 246 0.26 6.89 8.75
N PHE A 247 0.21 6.99 7.41
CA PHE A 247 1.33 7.37 6.55
C PHE A 247 0.85 7.89 5.20
N VAL A 248 1.77 8.54 4.50
CA VAL A 248 1.62 8.94 3.10
C VAL A 248 2.56 8.05 2.30
N ASP A 249 2.05 7.38 1.28
CA ASP A 249 2.88 6.55 0.41
C ASP A 249 3.73 7.37 -0.58
N ASP A 250 4.51 6.68 -1.41
CA ASP A 250 5.39 7.31 -2.40
C ASP A 250 4.61 8.04 -3.52
N ASP A 251 3.35 7.69 -3.73
CA ASP A 251 2.45 8.31 -4.70
C ASP A 251 1.69 9.52 -4.12
N GLY A 252 1.82 9.73 -2.80
CA GLY A 252 1.22 10.85 -2.09
C GLY A 252 -0.21 10.56 -1.59
N GLU A 253 -0.62 9.30 -1.57
CA GLU A 253 -1.91 8.87 -1.04
C GLU A 253 -1.82 8.68 0.48
N ASP A 254 -2.79 9.24 1.18
CA ASP A 254 -2.89 9.16 2.63
C ASP A 254 -3.51 7.81 3.01
N THR A 255 -2.76 6.93 3.65
CA THR A 255 -3.32 5.75 4.32
C THR A 255 -3.79 6.13 5.71
N THR A 256 -5.08 5.97 6.01
CA THR A 256 -5.65 6.28 7.33
C THR A 256 -5.56 5.10 8.30
N CYS A 257 -5.76 5.36 9.58
CA CYS A 257 -5.87 4.33 10.59
C CYS A 257 -7.10 3.41 10.36
N ALA A 258 -8.18 3.92 9.76
CA ALA A 258 -9.33 3.10 9.37
C ALA A 258 -8.93 2.09 8.26
N ASP A 259 -8.17 2.55 7.26
CA ASP A 259 -7.69 1.69 6.18
C ASP A 259 -6.79 0.56 6.71
N LEU A 260 -5.89 0.89 7.65
CA LEU A 260 -5.07 -0.11 8.33
C LEU A 260 -5.88 -1.07 9.21
N ALA A 261 -6.90 -0.59 9.92
CA ALA A 261 -7.79 -1.42 10.73
C ALA A 261 -8.58 -2.41 9.87
N PHE A 262 -8.92 -1.99 8.66
CA PHE A 262 -9.53 -2.84 7.67
C PHE A 262 -8.51 -3.85 7.10
N GLY A 263 -7.34 -3.40 6.64
CA GLY A 263 -6.38 -4.25 5.91
C GLY A 263 -5.59 -5.25 6.78
N LEU A 264 -5.22 -4.90 8.01
CA LEU A 264 -4.31 -5.70 8.84
C LEU A 264 -4.78 -7.14 9.15
N PRO A 265 -6.06 -7.38 9.48
CA PRO A 265 -6.57 -8.73 9.72
C PRO A 265 -6.48 -9.65 8.50
N PHE A 266 -6.24 -9.09 7.31
CA PHE A 266 -6.21 -9.81 6.04
C PHE A 266 -4.80 -10.13 5.54
N LEU A 267 -3.76 -9.61 6.21
CA LEU A 267 -2.39 -9.97 5.87
C LEU A 267 -2.18 -11.47 6.17
N PRO A 268 -1.83 -12.28 5.15
CA PRO A 268 -1.64 -13.71 5.34
C PRO A 268 -0.46 -13.91 6.30
N VAL A 269 -0.61 -14.68 7.38
CA VAL A 269 0.50 -14.92 8.32
C VAL A 269 1.39 -16.05 7.80
N ASP A 270 2.31 -15.72 6.91
CA ASP A 270 3.40 -16.61 6.49
C ASP A 270 4.69 -16.39 7.31
N ASP A 271 5.78 -17.08 6.97
CA ASP A 271 7.07 -16.97 7.67
C ASP A 271 7.73 -15.57 7.60
N THR A 272 7.31 -14.71 6.66
CA THR A 272 7.80 -13.31 6.49
C THR A 272 6.88 -12.27 7.13
N THR A 273 5.64 -12.65 7.38
CA THR A 273 4.60 -11.77 7.89
C THR A 273 4.83 -11.25 9.31
N PRO A 274 5.52 -11.95 10.23
CA PRO A 274 5.79 -11.40 11.56
C PRO A 274 6.50 -10.05 11.52
N GLU A 275 7.41 -9.83 10.55
CA GLU A 275 8.11 -8.55 10.39
C GLU A 275 7.18 -7.47 9.87
N ILE A 276 6.34 -7.79 8.88
CA ILE A 276 5.34 -6.86 8.32
C ILE A 276 4.28 -6.50 9.36
N CYS A 277 3.70 -7.50 10.05
CA CYS A 277 2.76 -7.28 11.16
C CYS A 277 3.39 -6.39 12.22
N THR A 278 4.62 -6.69 12.64
CA THR A 278 5.30 -5.92 13.68
C THR A 278 5.54 -4.48 13.25
N SER A 279 5.94 -4.27 11.99
CA SER A 279 6.15 -2.94 11.42
C SER A 279 4.85 -2.13 11.39
N LEU A 280 3.78 -2.72 10.86
CA LEU A 280 2.49 -2.04 10.77
C LEU A 280 1.84 -1.82 12.14
N GLN A 281 1.94 -2.79 13.06
CA GLN A 281 1.48 -2.62 14.43
C GLN A 281 2.28 -1.56 15.20
N PHE A 282 3.55 -1.37 14.84
CA PHE A 282 4.32 -0.25 15.36
C PHE A 282 3.82 1.08 14.79
N GLN A 283 3.45 1.11 13.52
CA GLN A 283 2.89 2.30 12.88
C GLN A 283 1.51 2.65 13.45
N THR A 284 0.65 1.68 13.71
CA THR A 284 -0.63 1.91 14.41
C THR A 284 -0.42 2.35 15.85
N PHE A 285 0.65 1.89 16.52
CA PHE A 285 1.05 2.43 17.82
C PHE A 285 1.50 3.89 17.75
N ALA A 286 2.31 4.26 16.76
CA ALA A 286 2.78 5.63 16.60
C ALA A 286 1.63 6.59 16.25
N SER A 287 0.78 6.23 15.29
CA SER A 287 -0.16 7.18 14.68
C SER A 287 -1.62 6.96 15.08
N CYS A 288 -2.00 5.74 15.48
CA CYS A 288 -3.41 5.33 15.58
C CYS A 288 -3.88 5.05 17.02
N GLY A 289 -3.13 5.52 18.02
CA GLY A 289 -3.58 5.50 19.41
C GLY A 289 -3.57 4.13 20.08
N CYS A 290 -2.86 3.13 19.54
CA CYS A 290 -2.65 1.88 20.27
C CYS A 290 -1.90 2.15 21.58
N SER A 291 -2.31 1.45 22.65
CA SER A 291 -1.82 1.75 24.00
C SER A 291 -0.40 1.25 24.28
N ALA A 292 0.08 0.29 23.49
CA ALA A 292 1.38 -0.33 23.66
C ALA A 292 1.98 -0.73 22.30
N PRO A 293 3.31 -0.63 22.17
CA PRO A 293 4.01 -1.09 20.98
C PRO A 293 4.08 -2.63 20.95
N PRO A 294 4.34 -3.24 19.78
CA PRO A 294 4.66 -4.65 19.69
C PRO A 294 5.78 -5.08 20.63
N THR A 295 5.69 -6.29 21.19
CA THR A 295 6.76 -6.79 22.06
C THR A 295 8.03 -7.05 21.25
N GLY A 296 9.16 -6.55 21.71
CA GLY A 296 10.47 -6.80 21.08
C GLY A 296 10.87 -5.79 20.01
N VAL A 297 10.04 -4.80 19.71
CA VAL A 297 10.46 -3.63 18.91
C VAL A 297 11.23 -2.65 19.77
N CYS A 298 12.15 -1.93 19.15
CA CYS A 298 12.74 -0.79 19.82
C CYS A 298 11.75 0.38 19.89
N THR A 299 11.71 1.04 21.03
CA THR A 299 11.00 2.31 21.23
C THR A 299 12.03 3.35 21.65
N LEU A 300 11.84 4.62 21.27
CA LEU A 300 12.75 5.69 21.69
C LEU A 300 12.75 5.90 23.20
N CYS A 301 11.60 5.71 23.86
CA CYS A 301 11.53 5.76 25.31
C CYS A 301 11.77 4.35 25.88
N ALA A 302 12.79 4.20 26.73
CA ALA A 302 13.20 2.90 27.25
C ALA A 302 12.15 2.17 28.11
N ASP A 303 11.11 2.86 28.56
CA ASP A 303 9.96 2.29 29.26
C ASP A 303 8.83 1.81 28.32
N GLY A 304 9.00 1.97 27.00
CA GLY A 304 8.01 1.62 25.99
C GLY A 304 6.92 2.68 25.78
N SER A 305 7.01 3.83 26.44
CA SER A 305 6.05 4.92 26.23
C SER A 305 6.22 5.60 24.86
N ALA A 306 5.13 6.20 24.38
CA ALA A 306 5.17 7.05 23.19
C ALA A 306 5.98 8.32 23.45
N VAL A 307 6.50 8.91 22.37
CA VAL A 307 7.34 10.10 22.46
C VAL A 307 6.48 11.33 22.77
N PRO A 308 6.84 12.20 23.74
CA PRO A 308 5.98 13.33 24.13
C PRO A 308 5.73 14.38 23.05
N ASP A 309 6.69 14.60 22.15
CA ASP A 309 6.58 15.55 21.04
C ASP A 309 7.17 14.93 19.77
N GLU A 310 6.32 14.21 19.03
CA GLU A 310 6.70 13.54 17.79
C GLU A 310 7.11 14.52 16.70
N SER A 311 6.60 15.75 16.73
CA SER A 311 6.87 16.79 15.74
C SER A 311 8.21 17.51 15.93
N PHE A 312 8.91 17.23 17.03
CA PHE A 312 10.19 17.86 17.32
C PHE A 312 11.28 17.38 16.34
N GLU A 313 11.76 18.29 15.49
CA GLU A 313 12.86 18.03 14.55
C GLU A 313 14.19 17.94 15.31
N LEU A 314 14.69 16.71 15.47
CA LEU A 314 15.92 16.44 16.20
C LEU A 314 17.15 16.47 15.28
N LEU A 315 17.02 15.84 14.12
CA LEU A 315 18.01 15.83 13.04
C LEU A 315 17.42 16.57 11.85
N PRO A 316 18.25 17.10 10.93
CA PRO A 316 17.73 17.71 9.71
C PRO A 316 16.85 16.71 8.99
N GLU A 317 15.62 17.10 8.70
CA GLU A 317 14.65 16.24 7.99
C GLU A 317 14.24 14.98 8.77
N ALA A 318 14.49 14.91 10.08
CA ALA A 318 13.96 13.83 10.92
C ALA A 318 13.43 14.33 12.26
N THR A 319 12.12 14.18 12.40
CA THR A 319 11.34 14.39 13.60
C THR A 319 11.48 13.22 14.57
N CYS A 320 11.09 13.45 15.82
CA CYS A 320 11.05 12.42 16.83
C CYS A 320 10.12 11.24 16.48
N GLY A 321 9.01 11.51 15.78
CA GLY A 321 8.11 10.48 15.24
C GLY A 321 8.83 9.60 14.21
N GLU A 322 9.49 10.22 13.22
CA GLU A 322 10.26 9.50 12.19
C GLU A 322 11.43 8.69 12.76
N LEU A 323 12.09 9.22 13.79
CA LEU A 323 13.14 8.49 14.51
C LEU A 323 12.58 7.32 15.34
N SER A 324 11.34 7.42 15.83
CA SER A 324 10.66 6.31 16.51
C SER A 324 10.37 5.17 15.54
N MET A 325 9.85 5.50 14.35
CA MET A 325 9.66 4.52 13.27
C MET A 325 10.98 3.90 12.81
N SER A 326 12.03 4.71 12.68
CA SER A 326 13.38 4.21 12.31
C SER A 326 14.00 3.31 13.39
N ALA A 327 13.67 3.53 14.66
CA ALA A 327 14.16 2.71 15.76
C ALA A 327 13.47 1.35 15.79
N ALA A 328 12.17 1.25 15.47
CA ALA A 328 11.37 0.04 15.60
C ALA A 328 12.05 -1.27 15.11
N PRO A 329 12.61 -1.33 13.88
CA PRO A 329 13.25 -2.54 13.37
C PRO A 329 14.68 -2.77 13.91
N SER A 330 15.24 -1.85 14.70
CA SER A 330 16.60 -1.95 15.19
C SER A 330 16.78 -3.07 16.21
N GLY A 331 17.91 -3.77 16.09
CA GLY A 331 18.36 -4.73 17.09
C GLY A 331 18.65 -4.06 18.45
N PRO A 332 18.86 -4.83 19.52
CA PRO A 332 19.01 -4.29 20.88
C PRO A 332 20.20 -3.33 21.07
N GLU A 333 21.28 -3.50 20.31
CA GLU A 333 22.46 -2.63 20.35
C GLU A 333 22.16 -1.25 19.73
N GLU A 334 21.60 -1.24 18.52
CA GLU A 334 21.15 -0.03 17.83
C GLU A 334 20.02 0.66 18.60
N CYS A 335 19.10 -0.12 19.17
CA CYS A 335 18.02 0.39 19.97
C CYS A 335 18.52 1.19 21.18
N THR A 336 19.57 0.69 21.83
CA THR A 336 20.21 1.41 22.92
C THR A 336 20.78 2.75 22.42
N ALA A 337 21.39 2.78 21.22
CA ALA A 337 21.88 4.02 20.62
C ALA A 337 20.74 5.02 20.35
N PHE A 338 19.61 4.58 19.79
CA PHE A 338 18.41 5.41 19.59
C PHE A 338 17.85 5.96 20.91
N GLN A 339 17.67 5.10 21.92
CA GLN A 339 17.14 5.50 23.22
C GLN A 339 18.05 6.52 23.92
N VAL A 340 19.37 6.27 23.92
CA VAL A 340 20.31 7.13 24.63
C VAL A 340 20.55 8.45 23.91
N THR A 341 20.29 8.56 22.61
CA THR A 341 20.49 9.81 21.87
C THR A 341 19.14 10.45 21.56
N ALA A 342 18.39 9.92 20.61
CA ALA A 342 17.11 10.46 20.17
C ALA A 342 16.09 10.51 21.30
N GLY A 343 15.91 9.41 22.04
CA GLY A 343 14.91 9.35 23.11
C GLY A 343 15.02 10.47 24.14
N ILE A 344 16.23 10.77 24.61
CA ILE A 344 16.47 11.83 25.60
C ILE A 344 16.13 13.21 25.05
N TYR A 345 16.54 13.51 23.82
CA TYR A 345 16.27 14.83 23.23
C TYR A 345 14.81 15.00 22.80
N CYS A 346 14.13 13.89 22.52
CA CYS A 346 12.70 13.83 22.29
C CYS A 346 11.86 13.87 23.58
N GLY A 347 12.49 13.97 24.76
CA GLY A 347 11.80 14.18 26.04
C GLY A 347 11.47 12.92 26.83
N CYS A 348 11.95 11.74 26.42
CA CYS A 348 11.81 10.52 27.22
C CYS A 348 12.55 10.63 28.57
N ASP A 349 12.10 9.88 29.59
CA ASP A 349 12.73 9.91 30.91
C ASP A 349 14.16 9.33 30.90
N ILE A 350 15.14 10.22 31.11
CA ILE A 350 16.57 9.89 31.19
C ILE A 350 16.90 8.89 32.31
N ASN A 351 16.09 8.82 33.37
CA ASN A 351 16.37 7.95 34.51
C ASN A 351 16.28 6.47 34.11
N ALA A 352 15.41 6.13 33.16
CA ALA A 352 15.30 4.78 32.62
C ALA A 352 16.58 4.34 31.87
N ILE A 353 17.32 5.29 31.30
CA ILE A 353 18.47 5.06 30.42
C ILE A 353 19.81 5.19 31.18
N SER A 354 19.80 5.82 32.36
CA SER A 354 20.99 6.11 33.17
C SER A 354 21.81 4.88 33.62
N THR A 355 21.28 3.68 33.41
CA THR A 355 21.91 2.40 33.76
C THR A 355 22.81 1.83 32.65
N VAL A 356 22.75 2.37 31.43
CA VAL A 356 23.57 1.88 30.32
C VAL A 356 25.03 2.34 30.51
N GLU A 357 25.89 1.40 30.87
CA GLU A 357 27.34 1.62 30.88
C GLU A 357 27.82 1.83 29.44
N ASN A 358 28.68 2.84 29.22
CA ASN A 358 29.32 3.18 27.94
C ASN A 358 28.53 4.02 26.93
N ILE A 359 27.53 4.79 27.35
CA ILE A 359 26.95 5.83 26.48
C ILE A 359 28.02 6.84 26.10
N CYS A 360 28.15 7.12 24.80
CA CYS A 360 28.98 8.22 24.33
C CYS A 360 28.22 9.53 24.32
N ARG A 361 28.63 10.47 25.18
CA ARG A 361 28.23 11.87 25.12
C ARG A 361 29.35 12.70 24.54
N LEU A 362 29.09 13.48 23.49
CA LEU A 362 30.13 14.29 22.87
C LEU A 362 30.70 15.34 23.82
N CYS A 363 29.90 15.80 24.79
CA CYS A 363 30.31 16.76 25.82
C CYS A 363 30.88 16.15 27.09
N GLY A 364 31.10 14.83 27.09
CA GLY A 364 31.72 14.10 28.18
C GLY A 364 30.81 13.88 29.38
N GLY A 365 31.02 12.76 30.07
CA GLY A 365 30.24 12.37 31.23
C GLY A 365 28.76 12.22 30.90
N THR A 366 27.91 12.91 31.66
CA THR A 366 26.45 12.92 31.50
C THR A 366 25.94 14.23 30.87
N ASN A 367 26.82 15.05 30.30
CA ASN A 367 26.43 16.34 29.73
C ASN A 367 25.78 16.13 28.37
N LEU A 368 24.55 16.65 28.21
CA LEU A 368 23.86 16.68 26.93
C LEU A 368 24.43 17.78 26.03
N LEU A 369 24.22 17.64 24.73
CA LEU A 369 24.52 18.67 23.74
C LEU A 369 23.73 19.95 24.06
N PRO A 370 24.38 21.13 24.10
CA PRO A 370 23.69 22.40 24.27
C PRO A 370 22.68 22.71 23.15
N GLU A 371 22.95 22.23 21.93
CA GLU A 371 22.18 22.50 20.72
C GLU A 371 22.35 21.32 19.76
N VAL A 372 21.39 20.40 19.76
CA VAL A 372 21.48 19.13 19.01
C VAL A 372 21.47 19.35 17.51
N SER A 373 20.65 20.30 17.05
CA SER A 373 20.51 20.69 15.65
C SER A 373 21.64 21.59 15.14
N ARG A 374 22.66 21.88 15.96
CA ARG A 374 23.82 22.67 15.52
C ARG A 374 24.53 21.95 14.38
N GLN A 375 24.53 22.57 13.21
CA GLN A 375 25.32 22.14 12.08
C GLN A 375 26.81 22.43 12.30
N ILE A 376 27.65 21.46 11.95
CA ILE A 376 29.10 21.52 11.99
C ILE A 376 29.65 21.04 10.64
N GLN A 377 30.85 21.48 10.30
CA GLN A 377 31.52 21.06 9.08
C GLN A 377 32.62 20.07 9.42
N PHE A 378 32.49 18.84 8.93
CA PHE A 378 33.45 17.76 9.15
C PHE A 378 33.85 17.14 7.82
N GLU A 379 35.14 17.12 7.53
CA GLU A 379 35.71 16.59 6.27
C GLU A 379 35.14 17.16 4.96
N GLY A 380 34.41 18.28 5.02
CA GLY A 380 33.80 18.94 3.88
C GLY A 380 32.28 18.75 3.79
N ASP A 381 31.72 17.86 4.62
CA ASP A 381 30.29 17.62 4.74
C ASP A 381 29.70 18.40 5.92
N GLU A 382 28.43 18.79 5.81
CA GLU A 382 27.66 19.37 6.89
C GLU A 382 26.91 18.25 7.63
N GLU A 383 27.13 18.12 8.94
CA GLU A 383 26.35 17.23 9.81
C GLU A 383 25.87 17.98 11.06
N THR A 384 24.90 17.42 11.78
CA THR A 384 24.49 17.99 13.08
C THR A 384 25.21 17.32 14.24
N CYS A 385 25.38 18.07 15.33
CA CYS A 385 25.91 17.52 16.58
C CYS A 385 25.08 16.34 17.10
N GLY A 386 23.76 16.32 16.87
CA GLY A 386 22.91 15.18 17.16
C GLY A 386 23.27 13.93 16.37
N PHE A 387 23.48 14.08 15.06
CA PHE A 387 23.89 12.97 14.20
C PHE A 387 25.28 12.44 14.56
N ALA A 388 26.21 13.35 14.92
CA ALA A 388 27.52 13.00 15.42
C ALA A 388 27.44 12.17 16.71
N GLU A 389 26.58 12.56 17.66
CA GLU A 389 26.38 11.83 18.91
C GLU A 389 25.69 10.48 18.67
N PHE A 390 24.71 10.43 17.76
CA PHE A 390 24.06 9.19 17.33
C PHE A 390 25.08 8.20 16.76
N SER A 391 25.89 8.64 15.79
CA SER A 391 26.96 7.84 15.18
C SER A 391 27.99 7.36 16.19
N ALA A 392 28.32 8.19 17.19
CA ALA A 392 29.26 7.84 18.25
C ALA A 392 28.76 6.71 19.15
N ASN A 393 27.44 6.52 19.27
CA ASN A 393 26.84 5.45 20.05
C ASN A 393 26.64 4.14 19.25
N GLN A 394 26.75 4.19 17.93
CA GLN A 394 26.60 2.99 17.10
C GLN A 394 27.89 2.20 16.92
N ASN A 395 29.01 2.84 16.54
CA ASN A 395 30.16 2.07 16.02
C ASN A 395 31.55 2.64 16.34
N GLU A 396 31.65 3.75 17.07
CA GLU A 396 32.94 4.42 17.29
C GLU A 396 33.39 4.48 18.75
N THR A 397 34.71 4.50 18.94
CA THR A 397 35.27 4.73 20.28
C THR A 397 34.95 6.15 20.73
N CYS A 398 34.19 6.27 21.83
CA CYS A 398 33.70 7.55 22.31
C CYS A 398 34.78 8.64 22.46
N SER A 399 35.99 8.28 22.90
CA SER A 399 37.11 9.21 23.05
C SER A 399 37.51 9.89 21.73
N SER A 400 37.42 9.17 20.60
CA SER A 400 37.72 9.72 19.28
C SER A 400 36.66 10.73 18.85
N MET A 401 35.39 10.36 19.01
CA MET A 401 34.25 11.22 18.68
C MET A 401 34.20 12.48 19.56
N GLN A 402 34.44 12.34 20.87
CA GLN A 402 34.55 13.47 21.79
C GLN A 402 35.70 14.42 21.43
N ALA A 403 36.86 13.89 21.04
CA ALA A 403 38.00 14.71 20.64
C ALA A 403 37.73 15.47 19.33
N THR A 404 37.00 14.84 18.41
CA THR A 404 36.71 15.37 17.07
C THR A 404 35.57 16.40 17.11
N TYR A 405 34.45 16.05 17.73
CA TYR A 405 33.21 16.83 17.69
C TYR A 405 32.99 17.68 18.94
N GLY A 406 33.50 17.26 20.11
CA GLY A 406 33.31 17.96 21.38
C GLY A 406 33.64 19.47 21.32
N PRO A 407 34.77 19.91 20.74
CA PRO A 407 35.09 21.33 20.64
C PRO A 407 34.05 22.17 19.87
N GLN A 408 33.38 21.59 18.86
CA GLN A 408 32.39 22.30 18.04
C GLN A 408 30.99 22.24 18.66
N CYS A 409 30.62 21.06 19.14
CA CYS A 409 29.28 20.77 19.65
C CYS A 409 29.04 21.24 21.08
N CYS A 410 30.08 21.27 21.93
CA CYS A 410 29.94 21.54 23.36
C CYS A 410 30.35 22.97 23.76
N SER A 411 30.89 23.71 22.80
CA SER A 411 31.20 25.12 22.97
C SER A 411 29.91 25.91 23.17
N THR A 412 29.71 26.45 24.37
CA THR A 412 28.61 27.39 24.72
C THR A 412 28.77 28.76 24.07
N VAL A 413 29.60 28.87 23.03
CA VAL A 413 29.86 30.13 22.35
C VAL A 413 28.54 30.56 21.72
N VAL A 414 27.95 31.57 22.35
CA VAL A 414 26.81 32.33 21.88
C VAL A 414 27.06 32.59 20.40
N SER A 415 26.29 31.93 19.53
CA SER A 415 26.31 32.17 18.09
C SER A 415 26.18 33.68 17.91
N THR A 416 27.29 34.33 17.59
CA THR A 416 27.29 35.76 17.29
C THR A 416 26.68 35.82 15.91
N THR A 417 25.35 35.93 15.90
CA THR A 417 24.55 36.12 14.69
C THR A 417 25.32 37.02 13.74
N PRO A 418 25.70 36.56 12.53
CA PRO A 418 26.28 37.45 11.56
C PRO A 418 25.28 38.59 11.34
N SER A 419 25.68 39.78 11.79
CA SER A 419 24.86 40.98 11.76
C SER A 419 24.27 41.15 10.36
N PRO A 420 22.94 41.22 10.19
CA PRO A 420 22.35 41.35 8.88
C PRO A 420 22.81 42.66 8.25
N SER A 421 23.50 42.52 7.12
CA SER A 421 23.94 43.63 6.30
C SER A 421 22.70 44.43 5.85
N LYS A 422 22.62 45.67 6.33
CA LYS A 422 21.70 46.76 5.96
C LYS A 422 20.75 46.47 4.79
N MET A 423 19.46 46.39 5.10
CA MET A 423 18.39 46.85 4.21
C MET A 423 17.57 47.98 4.86
N PRO A 424 16.96 48.88 4.06
CA PRO A 424 16.47 50.16 4.54
C PRO A 424 15.11 50.06 5.24
N SER A 425 15.05 50.74 6.39
CA SER A 425 13.90 50.92 7.26
C SER A 425 12.69 51.54 6.54
N LYS A 426 11.54 50.86 6.61
CA LYS A 426 10.20 51.48 6.52
C LYS A 426 9.49 51.27 7.85
N SER A 427 9.03 52.38 8.43
CA SER A 427 8.31 52.43 9.70
C SER A 427 6.95 51.72 9.65
N PRO A 428 6.47 51.22 10.81
CA PRO A 428 5.17 50.55 10.94
C PRO A 428 4.03 51.55 11.14
N THR A 429 2.88 51.25 10.54
CA THR A 429 1.59 51.89 10.85
C THR A 429 0.90 51.06 11.93
N THR A 430 0.68 51.70 13.07
CA THR A 430 -0.06 51.19 14.23
C THR A 430 -1.55 51.06 13.87
N THR A 431 -2.15 49.88 14.08
CA THR A 431 -3.62 49.78 14.18
C THR A 431 -3.95 48.99 15.44
N THR A 432 -4.74 49.64 16.29
CA THR A 432 -5.16 49.23 17.62
C THR A 432 -6.60 48.74 17.56
N GLY A 433 -6.88 47.63 18.21
CA GLY A 433 -8.18 47.34 18.83
C GLY A 433 -9.12 46.41 18.06
N SER A 434 -9.52 45.30 18.69
CA SER A 434 -10.85 45.23 19.29
C SER A 434 -11.04 43.90 20.04
N THR A 435 -11.31 44.01 21.33
CA THR A 435 -11.81 42.98 22.25
C THR A 435 -13.32 42.78 22.05
N THR A 436 -13.83 41.54 22.09
CA THR A 436 -15.24 41.20 22.42
C THR A 436 -15.33 39.71 22.82
N PRO A 437 -16.22 39.30 23.76
CA PRO A 437 -15.97 38.21 24.70
C PRO A 437 -16.79 36.92 24.46
N ALA A 438 -16.45 35.93 25.29
CA ALA A 438 -17.04 34.59 25.44
C ALA A 438 -18.57 34.53 25.57
N PRO A 439 -19.21 33.41 25.16
CA PRO A 439 -20.54 33.04 25.62
C PRO A 439 -20.49 31.98 26.72
N SER A 440 -21.37 32.19 27.70
CA SER A 440 -21.59 31.35 28.86
C SER A 440 -22.61 30.25 28.58
N THR A 441 -22.46 29.16 29.32
CA THR A 441 -23.38 28.03 29.49
C THR A 441 -24.76 28.45 30.04
N SER A 442 -25.83 27.81 29.56
CA SER A 442 -27.10 27.70 30.29
C SER A 442 -27.84 26.40 29.96
N SER A 443 -28.41 25.85 31.02
CA SER A 443 -29.07 24.55 31.17
C SER A 443 -30.50 24.47 30.64
N ASP A 444 -30.98 23.22 30.60
CA ASP A 444 -32.37 22.75 30.72
C ASP A 444 -33.33 22.97 29.55
N GLU A 445 -33.74 21.88 28.89
CA GLU A 445 -35.16 21.48 28.94
C GLU A 445 -35.35 19.98 28.65
N SER A 446 -36.07 19.34 29.57
CA SER A 446 -36.59 17.98 29.52
C SER A 446 -38.00 18.05 28.95
N ILE A 447 -38.27 17.29 27.88
CA ILE A 447 -39.64 16.99 27.41
C ILE A 447 -39.73 15.50 27.10
N THR A 448 -40.39 14.77 28.00
CA THR A 448 -41.08 13.52 27.72
C THR A 448 -42.38 13.81 26.98
N ASP A 449 -42.66 13.12 25.86
CA ASP A 449 -44.02 12.70 25.56
C ASP A 449 -44.08 11.44 24.69
N THR A 450 -45.08 10.63 25.01
CA THR A 450 -45.33 9.27 24.53
C THR A 450 -46.45 9.26 23.49
N ILE A 451 -46.51 8.18 22.69
CA ILE A 451 -47.67 7.57 21.99
C ILE A 451 -47.83 7.92 20.49
N GLY A 452 -47.82 6.88 19.65
CA GLY A 452 -48.44 6.95 18.32
C GLY A 452 -48.05 5.85 17.33
N SER A 453 -48.51 4.62 17.55
CA SER A 453 -48.48 3.52 16.56
C SER A 453 -49.56 3.73 15.49
N THR A 454 -49.19 3.70 14.20
CA THR A 454 -50.05 3.20 13.11
C THR A 454 -49.23 2.68 11.94
N THR A 455 -49.53 1.43 11.59
CA THR A 455 -49.17 0.66 10.40
C THR A 455 -49.69 1.30 9.10
N SER A 456 -48.88 1.26 8.03
CA SER A 456 -49.34 1.23 6.63
C SER A 456 -48.18 0.73 5.75
N ALA A 457 -48.35 -0.46 5.18
CA ALA A 457 -47.45 -1.03 4.18
C ALA A 457 -47.75 -0.42 2.79
N PRO A 458 -46.74 0.00 2.01
CA PRO A 458 -46.87 0.13 0.57
C PRO A 458 -46.48 -1.17 -0.12
N SER A 459 -47.32 -1.56 -1.08
CA SER A 459 -47.11 -2.65 -2.04
C SER A 459 -45.82 -2.43 -2.85
N PRO A 460 -45.06 -3.48 -3.22
CA PRO A 460 -43.88 -3.33 -4.06
C PRO A 460 -44.31 -3.01 -5.48
N SER A 461 -43.90 -1.86 -6.00
CA SER A 461 -43.81 -1.59 -7.43
C SER A 461 -42.44 -2.05 -7.88
N SER A 462 -42.38 -3.05 -8.76
CA SER A 462 -41.18 -3.47 -9.47
C SER A 462 -40.61 -2.29 -10.26
N GLY A 463 -39.59 -1.64 -9.69
CA GLY A 463 -38.65 -0.79 -10.41
C GLY A 463 -37.30 -1.48 -10.30
N ALA A 464 -36.67 -1.76 -11.45
CA ALA A 464 -35.28 -2.18 -11.47
C ALA A 464 -34.45 -1.05 -10.87
N ILE A 465 -33.75 -1.35 -9.77
CA ILE A 465 -32.76 -0.45 -9.18
C ILE A 465 -31.44 -0.81 -9.84
N LEU A 466 -30.84 0.20 -10.46
CA LEU A 466 -29.61 0.13 -11.24
C LEU A 466 -28.41 0.11 -10.28
N VAL A 467 -27.52 -0.85 -10.45
CA VAL A 467 -26.36 -1.08 -9.59
C VAL A 467 -25.10 -0.74 -10.39
N LYS A 468 -24.23 0.10 -9.82
CA LYS A 468 -22.88 0.37 -10.31
C LYS A 468 -21.96 -0.61 -9.58
N VAL A 469 -21.05 -1.26 -10.30
CA VAL A 469 -20.04 -2.18 -9.72
C VAL A 469 -18.69 -1.66 -10.20
N GLY A 470 -18.05 -0.82 -9.39
CA GLY A 470 -16.70 -0.32 -9.64
C GLY A 470 -15.63 -1.31 -9.17
N LEU A 471 -15.20 -2.23 -10.04
CA LEU A 471 -14.08 -3.13 -9.80
C LEU A 471 -12.65 -2.52 -9.94
N PRO A 472 -12.39 -1.39 -10.66
CA PRO A 472 -11.01 -0.99 -10.97
C PRO A 472 -10.26 -0.24 -9.84
N ILE A 473 -10.95 0.31 -8.84
CA ILE A 473 -10.31 1.16 -7.81
C ILE A 473 -9.57 0.31 -6.74
N PHE A 474 -10.06 -0.89 -6.41
CA PHE A 474 -9.42 -1.76 -5.43
C PHE A 474 -8.08 -2.36 -5.91
N VAL A 475 -7.87 -2.47 -7.22
CA VAL A 475 -6.58 -2.93 -7.79
C VAL A 475 -5.49 -1.87 -7.61
N ALA A 476 -5.86 -0.58 -7.60
CA ALA A 476 -4.92 0.52 -7.38
C ALA A 476 -4.39 0.55 -5.92
N MET A 477 -5.27 0.29 -4.93
CA MET A 477 -4.91 0.34 -3.51
C MET A 477 -3.89 -0.75 -3.11
N VAL A 478 -3.95 -1.94 -3.72
CA VAL A 478 -2.99 -3.02 -3.44
C VAL A 478 -1.67 -2.81 -4.18
N ALA A 479 -1.67 -2.18 -5.36
CA ALA A 479 -0.44 -1.82 -6.06
C ALA A 479 0.43 -0.84 -5.24
N ALA A 480 -0.19 0.07 -4.46
CA ALA A 480 0.50 0.98 -3.54
C ALA A 480 1.18 0.27 -2.35
N PHE A 481 0.69 -0.91 -1.93
CA PHE A 481 1.35 -1.71 -0.88
C PHE A 481 2.67 -2.36 -1.34
N PHE A 482 2.91 -2.45 -2.65
CA PHE A 482 4.08 -3.15 -3.23
C PHE A 482 5.22 -2.24 -3.71
N THR A 483 5.11 -0.93 -3.57
CA THR A 483 6.20 0.02 -3.87
C THR A 483 7.11 0.33 -2.67
N LEU A 484 6.81 -0.21 -1.47
CA LEU A 484 7.60 -0.11 -0.23
C LEU A 484 8.83 -1.03 -0.15
#